data_AF-A0A1G8JAP2-F1
#
_entry.id   AF-A0A1G8JAP2-F1
#
_cell.length_a   1.000
_cell.length_b   1.000
_cell.length_c   1.000
_cell.angle_alpha   90.00
_cell.angle_beta   90.00
_cell.angle_gamma   90.00
#
_symmetry.space_group_name_H-M   'P 1'
#
loop_
_entity.id
_entity.type
_entity.pdbx_description
1 polymer ?
#
loop_
_entity_poly.entity_id
_entity_poly.type
_entity_poly.pdbx_seq_one_letter_code
_entity_poly.pdbx_strand_id
1 'polypeptide(L)'
;MFRVTIRGKFAGLDDAGRAAVLAAGGTAFTEAGTFTHDQSVSVFTFRCQVAGEDEDEAALAGLEALEAHGHPHEVLRIAATDMSAIKIRRR
;
A
#
# COMPACT_ATOMS: atom_id res chain seq x y z
N MET A 1 -10.42 -8.41 -8.44
CA MET A 1 -10.13 -7.31 -7.50
C MET A 1 -9.04 -7.79 -6.58
N PHE A 2 -7.91 -7.11 -6.58
CA PHE A 2 -6.73 -7.51 -5.83
C PHE A 2 -6.51 -6.56 -4.66
N ARG A 3 -6.10 -7.11 -3.53
CA ARG A 3 -5.60 -6.33 -2.40
C ARG A 3 -4.10 -6.38 -2.41
N VAL A 4 -3.48 -5.22 -2.53
CA VAL A 4 -2.03 -5.09 -2.59
C VAL A 4 -1.56 -4.46 -1.29
N THR A 5 -0.53 -5.07 -0.72
CA THR A 5 0.14 -4.60 0.48
C THR A 5 1.61 -4.42 0.15
N ILE A 6 2.10 -3.18 0.28
CA ILE A 6 3.50 -2.84 0.07
C ILE A 6 4.09 -2.44 1.41
N ARG A 7 5.09 -3.19 1.86
CA ARG A 7 5.85 -2.87 3.06
C ARG A 7 7.18 -2.26 2.65
N GLY A 8 7.47 -1.09 3.21
CA GLY A 8 8.69 -0.36 2.92
C GLY A 8 9.15 0.43 4.14
N LYS A 9 10.27 1.11 3.99
CA LYS A 9 10.75 2.11 4.94
C LYS A 9 10.86 3.45 4.24
N PHE A 10 10.59 4.54 4.95
CA PHE A 10 10.80 5.87 4.41
C PHE A 10 12.30 6.18 4.41
N ALA A 11 12.78 6.77 3.33
CA ALA A 11 14.18 7.13 3.15
C ALA A 11 14.30 8.66 3.11
N GLY A 12 14.48 9.29 4.26
CA GLY A 12 14.61 10.76 4.33
C GLY A 12 13.28 11.49 4.23
N LEU A 13 12.27 11.05 4.99
CA LEU A 13 10.99 11.75 5.07
C LEU A 13 11.16 13.11 5.78
N ASP A 14 10.77 14.17 5.09
CA ASP A 14 10.67 15.51 5.65
C ASP A 14 9.37 15.69 6.44
N ASP A 15 9.19 16.85 7.06
CA ASP A 15 8.01 17.11 7.89
C ASP A 15 6.72 17.16 7.08
N ALA A 16 6.80 17.64 5.82
CA ALA A 16 5.69 17.63 4.88
C ALA A 16 5.29 16.20 4.48
N GLY A 17 6.26 15.33 4.18
CA GLY A 17 6.02 13.92 3.92
C GLY A 17 5.39 13.20 5.12
N ARG A 18 5.85 13.49 6.35
CA ARG A 18 5.22 12.97 7.58
C ARG A 18 3.75 13.39 7.69
N ALA A 19 3.44 14.66 7.47
CA ALA A 19 2.07 15.16 7.52
C ALA A 19 1.17 14.52 6.46
N ALA A 20 1.69 14.31 5.24
CA ALA A 20 0.95 13.64 4.16
C ALA A 20 0.66 12.16 4.48
N VAL A 21 1.66 11.43 5.00
CA VAL A 21 1.49 10.03 5.44
C VAL A 21 0.49 9.92 6.59
N LEU A 22 0.53 10.85 7.55
CA LEU A 22 -0.44 10.92 8.65
C LEU A 22 -1.86 11.22 8.14
N ALA A 23 -2.00 12.12 7.18
CA ALA A 23 -3.29 12.46 6.56
C ALA A 23 -3.86 11.29 5.73
N ALA A 24 -3.00 10.52 5.07
CA ALA A 24 -3.34 9.28 4.37
C ALA A 24 -3.39 8.05 5.31
N GLY A 25 -3.38 8.29 6.63
CA GLY A 25 -3.38 7.27 7.66
C GLY A 25 -4.66 6.42 7.64
N GLY A 26 -4.50 5.10 7.57
CA GLY A 26 -5.64 4.19 7.58
C GLY A 26 -5.26 2.71 7.58
N THR A 27 -6.27 1.87 7.79
CA THR A 27 -6.15 0.40 7.74
C THR A 27 -7.03 -0.24 6.67
N ALA A 28 -7.85 0.57 5.98
CA ALA A 28 -8.74 0.12 4.92
C ALA A 28 -8.00 0.02 3.58
N PHE A 29 -8.38 -0.97 2.76
CA PHE A 29 -7.92 -1.04 1.37
C PHE A 29 -8.79 -0.11 0.53
N THR A 30 -8.22 0.99 0.05
CA THR A 30 -8.88 1.97 -0.82
C THR A 30 -8.20 1.96 -2.20
N GLU A 31 -8.86 2.47 -3.24
CA GLU A 31 -8.25 2.57 -4.58
C GLU A 31 -7.06 3.54 -4.59
N ALA A 32 -7.16 4.67 -3.88
CA ALA A 32 -6.06 5.61 -3.70
C ALA A 32 -4.93 5.04 -2.81
N GLY A 33 -5.22 4.03 -2.00
CA GLY A 33 -4.33 3.47 -1.01
C GLY A 33 -4.30 4.21 0.32
N THR A 34 -3.98 3.50 1.39
CA THR A 34 -3.77 4.07 2.73
C THR A 34 -2.42 3.65 3.30
N PHE A 35 -1.83 4.51 4.11
CA PHE A 35 -0.59 4.21 4.82
C PHE A 35 -0.89 3.82 6.26
N THR A 36 -0.19 2.80 6.72
CA THR A 36 0.04 2.58 8.15
C THR A 36 1.51 2.69 8.40
N HIS A 37 1.90 3.33 9.50
CA HIS A 37 3.28 3.52 9.87
C HIS A 37 3.52 3.05 11.30
N ASP A 38 4.78 2.82 11.65
CA ASP A 38 5.16 2.62 13.06
C ASP A 38 5.18 3.97 13.82
N GLN A 39 5.36 3.94 15.14
CA GLN A 39 5.36 5.17 15.96
C GLN A 39 6.45 6.17 15.57
N SER A 40 7.57 5.70 15.01
CA SER A 40 8.68 6.55 14.55
C SER A 40 8.53 7.03 13.11
N VAL A 41 7.50 6.59 12.38
CA VAL A 41 7.29 6.88 10.95
C VAL A 41 8.54 6.55 10.13
N SER A 42 9.22 5.46 10.49
CA SER A 42 10.39 4.96 9.77
C SER A 42 10.00 3.86 8.79
N VAL A 43 9.02 3.04 9.16
CA VAL A 43 8.55 1.90 8.39
C VAL A 43 7.07 2.10 8.09
N PHE A 44 6.67 1.75 6.88
CA PHE A 44 5.28 1.84 6.45
C PHE A 44 4.77 0.57 5.81
N THR A 45 3.46 0.47 5.81
CA THR A 45 2.69 -0.50 5.05
C THR A 45 1.62 0.26 4.29
N PHE A 46 1.78 0.32 2.98
CA PHE A 46 0.81 0.85 2.05
C PHE A 46 -0.18 -0.25 1.67
N ARG A 47 -1.47 0.06 1.69
CA ARG A 47 -2.54 -0.87 1.34
C ARG A 47 -3.45 -0.23 0.32
N CYS A 48 -3.54 -0.82 -0.85
CA CYS A 48 -4.48 -0.39 -1.88
C CYS A 48 -5.27 -1.58 -2.42
N GLN A 49 -6.43 -1.29 -2.99
CA GLN A 49 -7.20 -2.25 -3.76
C GLN A 49 -7.19 -1.81 -5.22
N VAL A 50 -6.84 -2.73 -6.12
CA VAL A 50 -6.72 -2.44 -7.54
C VAL A 50 -7.47 -3.50 -8.35
N ALA A 51 -7.98 -3.08 -9.50
CA ALA A 51 -8.38 -4.01 -10.54
C ALA A 51 -7.12 -4.45 -11.32
N GLY A 52 -7.08 -5.72 -11.71
CA GLY A 52 -5.99 -6.33 -12.47
C GLY A 52 -6.44 -7.71 -12.92
N GLU A 53 -5.71 -8.31 -13.85
CA GLU A 53 -5.95 -9.66 -14.35
C GLU A 53 -5.18 -10.71 -13.53
N ASP A 54 -4.01 -10.35 -13.01
CA ASP A 54 -3.16 -11.20 -12.17
C ASP A 54 -2.48 -10.45 -11.00
N GLU A 55 -1.74 -11.21 -10.18
CA GLU A 55 -1.05 -10.68 -8.99
C GLU A 55 0.11 -9.76 -9.33
N ASP A 56 0.80 -9.98 -10.46
CA ASP A 56 1.95 -9.17 -10.88
C ASP A 56 1.48 -7.80 -11.41
N GLU A 57 0.44 -7.78 -12.23
CA GLU A 57 -0.20 -6.54 -12.70
C GLU A 57 -0.77 -5.75 -11.52
N ALA A 58 -1.43 -6.41 -10.58
CA ALA A 58 -1.91 -5.76 -9.36
C ALA A 58 -0.75 -5.19 -8.53
N ALA A 59 0.37 -5.91 -8.40
CA ALA A 59 1.55 -5.42 -7.69
C ALA A 59 2.15 -4.17 -8.34
N LEU A 60 2.22 -4.14 -9.67
CA LEU A 60 2.68 -2.98 -10.45
C LEU A 60 1.74 -1.78 -10.28
N ALA A 61 0.42 -1.98 -10.39
CA ALA A 61 -0.57 -0.93 -10.15
C ALA A 61 -0.50 -0.39 -8.71
N GLY A 62 -0.25 -1.27 -7.73
CA GLY A 62 -0.04 -0.85 -6.35
C GLY A 62 1.23 -0.03 -6.15
N LEU A 63 2.31 -0.35 -6.88
CA LEU A 63 3.53 0.45 -6.89
C LEU A 63 3.30 1.81 -7.53
N GLU A 64 2.58 1.88 -8.65
CA GLU A 64 2.26 3.16 -9.29
C GLU A 64 1.44 4.07 -8.36
N ALA A 65 0.46 3.50 -7.64
CA ALA A 65 -0.29 4.22 -6.62
C ALA A 65 0.61 4.73 -5.48
N LEU A 66 1.60 3.93 -5.06
CA LEU A 66 2.59 4.34 -4.06
C LEU A 66 3.50 5.48 -4.58
N GLU A 67 3.99 5.37 -5.81
CA GLU A 67 4.82 6.39 -6.47
C GLU A 67 4.06 7.71 -6.65
N ALA A 68 2.74 7.67 -6.87
CA ALA A 68 1.90 8.87 -6.96
C ALA A 68 1.89 9.70 -5.66
N HIS A 69 2.18 9.11 -4.50
CA HIS A 69 2.38 9.85 -3.25
C HIS A 69 3.72 10.60 -3.20
N GLY A 70 4.69 10.23 -4.05
CA GLY A 70 5.94 10.98 -4.26
C GLY A 70 6.87 11.03 -3.04
N HIS A 71 6.72 10.12 -2.08
CA HIS A 71 7.56 10.08 -0.88
C HIS A 71 8.80 9.22 -1.12
N PRO A 72 10.00 9.66 -0.69
CA PRO A 72 11.19 8.86 -0.84
C PRO A 72 11.11 7.63 0.07
N HIS A 73 11.20 6.45 -0.54
CA HIS A 73 11.03 5.19 0.17
C HIS A 73 11.88 4.06 -0.41
N GLU A 74 12.06 3.02 0.41
CA GLU A 74 12.67 1.76 0.01
C GLU A 74 11.64 0.65 0.20
N VAL A 75 11.22 0.02 -0.90
CA VAL A 75 10.29 -1.11 -0.88
C VAL A 75 11.02 -2.37 -0.40
N LEU A 76 10.51 -2.99 0.66
CA LEU A 76 11.06 -4.22 1.22
C LEU A 76 10.31 -5.46 0.74
N ARG A 77 8.98 -5.34 0.59
CA ARG A 77 8.13 -6.45 0.18
C ARG A 77 6.83 -5.95 -0.43
N ILE A 78 6.39 -6.61 -1.49
CA ILE A 78 5.07 -6.42 -2.10
C ILE A 78 4.33 -7.76 -2.02
N ALA A 79 3.04 -7.70 -1.75
CA ALA A 79 2.15 -8.85 -1.81
C ALA A 79 0.83 -8.40 -2.41
N ALA A 80 0.45 -8.96 -3.55
CA ALA A 80 -0.90 -8.88 -4.06
C ALA A 80 -1.69 -10.10 -3.57
N THR A 81 -3.00 -9.98 -3.52
CA THR A 81 -3.87 -11.11 -3.19
C THR A 81 -5.16 -10.96 -3.97
N ASP A 82 -5.49 -11.96 -4.78
CA ASP A 82 -6.76 -12.00 -5.48
C ASP A 82 -7.90 -12.29 -4.51
N MET A 83 -8.81 -11.33 -4.35
CA MET A 83 -10.00 -11.51 -3.52
C MET A 83 -11.06 -12.39 -4.19
N SER A 84 -10.98 -12.60 -5.52
CA SER A 84 -11.88 -13.47 -6.27
C SER A 84 -11.56 -14.96 -6.05
N ALA A 85 -10.26 -15.28 -5.92
CA ALA A 85 -9.77 -16.61 -5.54
C ALA A 85 -10.09 -16.97 -4.08
N ILE A 86 -10.31 -15.98 -3.21
CA ILE A 86 -10.76 -16.22 -1.83
C ILE A 86 -12.23 -16.64 -1.86
N LYS A 87 -12.47 -17.95 -2.01
CA LYS A 87 -13.79 -18.55 -1.78
C LYS A 87 -14.17 -18.32 -0.32
N ILE A 88 -15.01 -17.31 -0.06
CA ILE A 88 -15.71 -17.19 1.21
C ILE A 88 -16.65 -18.40 1.32
N ARG A 89 -16.23 -19.42 2.08
CA ARG A 89 -17.15 -20.43 2.60
C ARG A 89 -18.06 -19.74 3.61
N ARG A 90 -19.21 -19.24 3.13
CA ARG A 90 -20.33 -18.88 4.01
C ARG A 90 -20.81 -20.17 4.67
N ARG A 91 -20.73 -20.22 5.99
CA ARG A 91 -21.23 -21.33 6.82
C ARG A 91 -22.68 -21.09 7.19
#